data_AF-A0A0C9ZQH0-F1
#
_entry.id   AF-A0A0C9ZQH0-F1
#
_cell.length_a   1.000
_cell.length_b   1.000
_cell.length_c   1.000
_cell.angle_alpha   90.00
_cell.angle_beta   90.00
_cell.angle_gamma   90.00
#
_symmetry.space_group_name_H-M   'P 1'
#
loop_
_entity.id
_entity.type
_entity.pdbx_description
1 polymer ?
#
loop_
_entity_poly.entity_id
_entity_poly.type
_entity_poly.pdbx_seq_one_letter_code
_entity_poly.pdbx_strand_id
1 'polypeptide(L)'
;HDLGESYILLRKSDKRPITIPPGSAEAAAISAYLGRPAPRFRRWARLQLPNGQIVRSVWRETLKPLDKTRVSRNVKVQINGVDRFAEVIYFAQLAVRNPNNQRHDFFESDDEDEPRWRFASVAIVSMYSLPHNELLTISHNTLWSCTHHGNDGLSMVDVKSIKSVVSMAPHRPKLPSGAEEDRFFVIEKPGLDNASVGVTNEDEDEEEDSDDEEG
;
A
#
# COMPACT_ATOMS: atom_id res chain seq x y z
N HIS A 1 5.53 -9.02 -12.33
CA HIS A 1 6.15 -10.00 -11.42
C HIS A 1 5.04 -10.64 -10.63
N ASP A 2 4.76 -11.90 -10.92
CA ASP A 2 3.70 -12.68 -10.27
C ASP A 2 4.10 -12.99 -8.83
N LEU A 3 3.18 -12.75 -7.89
CA LEU A 3 3.34 -12.95 -6.45
C LEU A 3 2.54 -14.16 -5.93
N GLY A 4 1.88 -14.89 -6.83
CA GLY A 4 0.89 -15.90 -6.50
C GLY A 4 -0.46 -15.30 -6.11
N GLU A 5 -1.48 -16.16 -6.00
CA GLU A 5 -2.86 -15.76 -5.65
C GLU A 5 -3.44 -14.66 -6.56
N SER A 6 -2.95 -14.56 -7.81
CA SER A 6 -3.34 -13.53 -8.78
C SER A 6 -2.92 -12.09 -8.42
N TYR A 7 -1.98 -11.90 -7.47
CA TYR A 7 -1.33 -10.61 -7.24
C TYR A 7 -0.15 -10.41 -8.19
N ILE A 8 -0.05 -9.25 -8.83
CA ILE A 8 1.03 -8.98 -9.80
C ILE A 8 1.60 -7.57 -9.60
N LEU A 9 2.90 -7.47 -9.33
CA LEU A 9 3.61 -6.18 -9.43
C LEU A 9 3.84 -5.84 -10.90
N LEU A 10 3.31 -4.71 -11.37
CA LEU A 10 3.39 -4.31 -12.78
C LEU A 10 4.72 -3.59 -13.10
N ARG A 11 5.05 -3.49 -14.39
CA ARG A 11 6.39 -3.13 -14.88
C ARG A 11 6.92 -1.76 -14.39
N LYS A 12 6.04 -0.76 -14.17
CA LYS A 12 6.45 0.60 -13.76
C LYS A 12 7.08 0.56 -12.35
N SER A 13 8.41 0.56 -12.34
CA SER A 13 9.26 0.42 -11.16
C SER A 13 10.57 1.20 -11.32
N ASP A 14 11.35 1.35 -10.25
CA ASP A 14 12.67 1.97 -10.32
C ASP A 14 13.62 1.18 -11.24
N LYS A 15 14.32 1.88 -12.14
CA LYS A 15 15.36 1.28 -13.00
C LYS A 15 16.55 0.74 -12.18
N ARG A 16 16.87 1.36 -11.04
CA ARG A 16 17.97 0.99 -10.14
C ARG A 16 17.50 0.98 -8.67
N PRO A 17 18.05 0.11 -7.80
CA PRO A 17 17.74 0.16 -6.38
C PRO A 17 18.14 1.49 -5.74
N ILE A 18 17.24 2.04 -4.94
CA ILE A 18 17.41 3.29 -4.22
C ILE A 18 17.87 3.05 -2.78
N THR A 19 18.38 4.10 -2.14
CA THR A 19 18.63 4.15 -0.70
C THR A 19 17.65 5.16 -0.10
N ILE A 20 16.93 4.77 0.95
CA ILE A 20 16.05 5.69 1.67
C ILE A 20 16.90 6.59 2.57
N PRO A 21 16.68 7.92 2.57
CA PRO A 21 17.42 8.83 3.45
C PRO A 21 17.32 8.39 4.91
N PRO A 22 18.45 8.21 5.63
CA PRO A 22 18.45 7.94 7.05
C PRO A 22 17.69 9.03 7.83
N GLY A 23 16.97 8.62 8.88
CA GLY A 23 16.19 9.56 9.71
C GLY A 23 14.85 10.00 9.12
N SER A 24 14.51 9.61 7.89
CA SER A 24 13.18 9.83 7.34
C SER A 24 12.12 8.94 8.03
N ALA A 25 10.85 9.39 8.00
CA ALA A 25 9.73 8.59 8.48
C ALA A 25 9.61 7.24 7.72
N GLU A 26 9.93 7.24 6.41
CA GLU A 26 10.00 6.01 5.61
C GLU A 26 11.07 5.04 6.13
N ALA A 27 12.28 5.54 6.41
CA ALA A 27 13.35 4.71 6.97
C ALA A 27 12.96 4.13 8.33
N ALA A 28 12.26 4.90 9.16
CA ALA A 28 11.75 4.44 10.45
C ALA A 28 10.70 3.32 10.28
N ALA A 29 9.71 3.51 9.39
CA ALA A 29 8.68 2.50 9.11
C ALA A 29 9.25 1.18 8.57
N ILE A 30 10.19 1.27 7.61
CA ILE A 30 10.86 0.09 7.06
C ILE A 30 11.71 -0.60 8.14
N SER A 31 12.41 0.17 8.96
CA SER A 31 13.27 -0.40 10.00
C SER A 31 12.46 -1.08 11.10
N ALA A 32 11.32 -0.49 11.49
CA ALA A 32 10.38 -1.09 12.43
C ALA A 32 9.83 -2.43 11.91
N TYR A 33 9.51 -2.51 10.62
CA TYR A 33 9.04 -3.74 9.99
C TYR A 33 10.13 -4.81 9.86
N LEU A 34 11.36 -4.42 9.48
CA LEU A 34 12.45 -5.37 9.24
C LEU A 34 13.22 -5.76 10.50
N GLY A 35 13.13 -4.99 11.59
CA GLY A 35 14.00 -5.11 12.76
C GLY A 35 15.46 -4.73 12.51
N ARG A 36 15.74 -4.03 11.39
CA ARG A 36 17.07 -3.60 10.96
C ARG A 36 16.96 -2.39 10.01
N PRO A 37 18.04 -1.63 9.77
CA PRO A 37 18.03 -0.53 8.82
C PRO A 37 17.54 -0.94 7.42
N ALA A 38 16.85 -0.03 6.75
CA ALA A 38 16.34 -0.22 5.40
C ALA A 38 17.46 -0.58 4.41
N PRO A 39 17.40 -1.74 3.73
CA PRO A 39 18.35 -2.07 2.67
C PRO A 39 18.07 -1.22 1.42
N ARG A 40 18.91 -1.36 0.39
CA ARG A 40 18.57 -0.84 -0.94
C ARG A 40 17.50 -1.71 -1.60
N PHE A 41 16.52 -1.09 -2.24
CA PHE A 41 15.43 -1.79 -2.93
C PHE A 41 14.91 -0.97 -4.11
N ARG A 42 14.09 -1.59 -4.96
CA ARG A 42 13.36 -0.87 -6.02
C ARG A 42 11.95 -0.56 -5.53
N ARG A 43 11.40 0.59 -5.93
CA ARG A 43 9.97 0.85 -5.76
C ARG A 43 9.20 0.40 -6.99
N TRP A 44 7.97 -0.05 -6.78
CA TRP A 44 6.99 -0.34 -7.81
C TRP A 44 5.82 0.62 -7.64
N ALA A 45 5.28 1.11 -8.76
CA ALA A 45 4.21 2.10 -8.77
C ALA A 45 2.81 1.49 -8.83
N ARG A 46 2.70 0.21 -9.20
CA ARG A 46 1.41 -0.43 -9.49
C ARG A 46 1.39 -1.90 -9.03
N LEU A 47 0.27 -2.29 -8.43
CA LEU A 47 -0.06 -3.65 -8.04
C LEU A 47 -1.43 -4.02 -8.63
N GLN A 48 -1.49 -5.14 -9.33
CA GLN A 48 -2.76 -5.77 -9.68
C GLN A 48 -3.21 -6.69 -8.52
N LEU A 49 -4.46 -6.55 -8.12
CA LEU A 49 -5.13 -7.37 -7.11
C LEU A 49 -5.83 -8.59 -7.76
N PRO A 50 -6.22 -9.61 -6.98
CA PRO A 50 -6.89 -10.80 -7.50
C PRO A 50 -8.24 -10.49 -8.18
N ASN A 51 -8.92 -9.43 -7.74
CA ASN A 51 -10.17 -8.95 -8.34
C ASN A 51 -9.95 -8.11 -9.61
N GLY A 52 -8.73 -8.06 -10.15
CA GLY A 52 -8.38 -7.32 -11.35
C GLY A 52 -8.19 -5.81 -11.16
N GLN A 53 -8.41 -5.27 -9.95
CA GLN A 53 -8.15 -3.86 -9.67
C GLN A 53 -6.65 -3.56 -9.74
N ILE A 54 -6.31 -2.38 -10.28
CA ILE A 54 -4.94 -1.86 -10.27
C ILE A 54 -4.84 -0.77 -9.19
N VAL A 55 -4.11 -1.09 -8.14
CA VAL A 55 -3.69 -0.13 -7.12
C VAL A 55 -2.49 0.64 -7.65
N ARG A 56 -2.55 1.96 -7.54
CA ARG A 56 -1.47 2.88 -7.92
C ARG A 56 -0.80 3.47 -6.69
N SER A 57 0.37 4.07 -6.86
CA SER A 57 1.13 4.63 -5.75
C SER A 57 1.37 6.13 -5.89
N VAL A 58 1.50 6.84 -4.77
CA VAL A 58 1.82 8.27 -4.73
C VAL A 58 3.08 8.59 -5.53
N TRP A 59 4.14 7.79 -5.35
CA TRP A 59 5.47 8.01 -5.92
C TRP A 59 5.50 8.29 -7.45
N ARG A 60 4.55 7.79 -8.24
CA ARG A 60 4.48 8.09 -9.68
C ARG A 60 3.22 8.84 -10.12
N GLU A 61 2.22 8.97 -9.26
CA GLU A 61 1.04 9.77 -9.57
C GLU A 61 1.27 11.27 -9.36
N THR A 62 2.09 11.68 -8.39
CA THR A 62 2.38 13.11 -8.13
C THR A 62 3.18 13.80 -9.23
N LEU A 63 3.67 13.03 -10.22
CA LEU A 63 4.34 13.54 -11.41
C LEU A 63 3.35 13.88 -12.55
N LYS A 64 2.08 13.47 -12.44
CA LYS A 64 1.03 13.79 -13.42
C LYS A 64 0.19 14.98 -12.93
N PRO A 65 -0.29 15.85 -13.83
CA PRO A 65 -1.29 16.87 -13.50
C PRO A 65 -2.54 16.27 -12.82
N LEU A 66 -3.10 16.99 -11.84
CA LEU A 66 -4.24 16.56 -11.02
C LEU A 66 -5.48 16.21 -11.85
N ASP A 67 -5.67 16.87 -12.99
CA ASP A 67 -6.78 16.71 -13.93
C ASP A 67 -6.67 15.44 -14.81
N LYS A 68 -5.50 14.77 -14.84
CA LYS A 68 -5.27 13.54 -15.62
C LYS A 68 -5.12 12.27 -14.78
N THR A 69 -5.28 12.36 -13.46
CA THR A 69 -4.97 11.26 -12.55
C THR A 69 -6.24 10.51 -12.12
N ARG A 70 -6.47 9.32 -12.70
CA ARG A 70 -7.42 8.35 -12.12
C ARG A 70 -6.84 7.84 -10.80
N VAL A 71 -7.28 8.43 -9.69
CA VAL A 71 -6.76 8.18 -8.33
C VAL A 71 -7.19 6.80 -7.85
N SER A 72 -6.29 5.81 -7.88
CA SER A 72 -6.51 4.46 -7.32
C SER A 72 -5.45 4.09 -6.28
N ARG A 73 -5.03 5.07 -5.47
CA ARG A 73 -4.01 4.92 -4.41
C ARG A 73 -4.56 4.50 -3.06
N ASN A 74 -5.84 4.73 -2.83
CA ASN A 74 -6.47 4.41 -1.56
C ASN A 74 -6.96 2.98 -1.58
N VAL A 75 -6.66 2.25 -0.51
CA VAL A 75 -6.93 0.82 -0.40
C VAL A 75 -7.57 0.46 0.91
N LYS A 76 -8.39 -0.60 0.86
CA LYS A 76 -8.77 -1.39 2.02
C LYS A 76 -7.68 -2.42 2.29
N VAL A 77 -7.14 -2.43 3.51
CA VAL A 77 -6.15 -3.38 3.99
C VAL A 77 -6.68 -4.12 5.21
N GLN A 78 -6.45 -5.43 5.28
CA GLN A 78 -6.84 -6.25 6.42
C GLN A 78 -5.64 -6.46 7.35
N ILE A 79 -5.68 -5.85 8.53
CA ILE A 79 -4.61 -5.93 9.54
C ILE A 79 -5.18 -6.61 10.78
N ASN A 80 -4.59 -7.74 11.18
CA ASN A 80 -5.05 -8.55 12.32
C ASN A 80 -6.55 -8.88 12.26
N GLY A 81 -7.06 -9.18 11.05
CA GLY A 81 -8.48 -9.48 10.82
C GLY A 81 -9.42 -8.26 10.79
N VAL A 82 -8.90 -7.04 10.95
CA VAL A 82 -9.69 -5.81 10.94
C VAL A 82 -9.42 -5.02 9.66
N ASP A 83 -10.49 -4.60 8.99
CA ASP A 83 -10.40 -3.73 7.82
C ASP A 83 -9.98 -2.32 8.23
N ARG A 84 -9.00 -1.79 7.50
CA ARG A 84 -8.44 -0.46 7.66
C ARG A 84 -8.26 0.17 6.29
N PHE A 85 -8.10 1.48 6.25
CA PHE A 85 -7.88 2.23 5.01
C PHE A 85 -6.52 2.91 5.04
N ALA A 86 -5.87 2.94 3.89
CA ALA A 86 -4.55 3.55 3.73
C ALA A 86 -4.35 4.09 2.31
N GLU A 87 -3.50 5.11 2.17
CA GLU A 87 -3.00 5.56 0.87
C GLU A 87 -1.66 4.86 0.57
N VAL A 88 -1.49 4.26 -0.60
CA VAL A 88 -0.26 3.57 -0.99
C VAL A 88 0.79 4.57 -1.47
N ILE A 89 1.96 4.59 -0.81
CA ILE A 89 3.07 5.44 -1.22
C ILE A 89 3.87 4.78 -2.36
N TYR A 90 4.26 3.52 -2.16
CA TYR A 90 4.86 2.63 -3.16
C TYR A 90 4.84 1.17 -2.71
N PHE A 91 5.08 0.26 -3.64
CA PHE A 91 5.32 -1.15 -3.38
C PHE A 91 6.82 -1.45 -3.42
N ALA A 92 7.28 -2.48 -2.71
CA ALA A 92 8.67 -2.92 -2.68
C ALA A 92 8.78 -4.43 -2.50
N GLN A 93 9.93 -4.98 -2.89
CA GLN A 93 10.36 -6.32 -2.49
C GLN A 93 11.56 -6.19 -1.57
N LEU A 94 11.43 -6.70 -0.35
CA LEU A 94 12.45 -6.58 0.69
C LEU A 94 12.90 -7.95 1.14
N ALA A 95 14.20 -8.11 1.38
CA ALA A 95 14.74 -9.31 2.02
C ALA A 95 14.40 -9.30 3.52
N VAL A 96 13.57 -10.27 3.94
CA VAL A 96 13.13 -10.49 5.32
C VAL A 96 13.67 -11.82 5.84
N ARG A 97 13.87 -11.92 7.16
CA ARG A 97 14.35 -13.17 7.77
C ARG A 97 13.30 -14.26 7.55
N ASN A 98 13.75 -15.46 7.18
CA ASN A 98 12.85 -16.60 7.09
C ASN A 98 12.40 -17.00 8.51
N PRO A 99 11.09 -16.96 8.83
CA PRO A 99 10.60 -17.31 10.17
C PRO A 99 10.86 -18.77 10.55
N ASN A 100 10.92 -19.67 9.56
CA ASN A 100 11.18 -21.10 9.77
C ASN A 100 12.64 -21.37 10.17
N ASN A 101 13.55 -20.44 9.91
CA ASN A 101 14.96 -20.51 10.29
C ASN A 101 15.22 -19.87 11.68
N GLN A 102 14.19 -19.88 12.54
CA GLN A 102 14.32 -19.66 13.97
C GLN A 102 14.69 -21.00 14.60
N ARG A 103 15.99 -21.30 14.65
CA ARG A 103 16.55 -22.52 15.25
C ARG A 103 15.80 -22.88 16.54
N HIS A 104 15.14 -24.04 16.53
CA HIS A 104 14.83 -24.75 17.75
C HIS A 104 16.17 -25.24 18.30
N ASP A 105 16.66 -24.64 19.39
CA ASP A 105 17.98 -24.91 19.99
C ASP A 105 18.20 -26.37 20.48
N PHE A 106 17.31 -27.32 20.16
CA PHE A 106 17.29 -28.65 20.78
C PHE A 106 17.06 -29.85 19.83
N PHE A 107 16.75 -29.65 18.55
CA PHE A 107 16.70 -30.74 17.57
C PHE A 107 17.26 -30.24 16.24
N GLU A 108 18.46 -30.69 15.90
CA GLU A 108 19.02 -30.60 14.56
C GLU A 108 18.16 -31.49 13.65
N SER A 109 17.16 -30.91 12.99
CA SER A 109 16.59 -31.51 11.80
C SER A 109 17.51 -31.18 10.63
N ASP A 110 17.98 -32.20 9.92
CA ASP A 110 18.84 -32.15 8.72
C ASP A 110 18.20 -31.46 7.50
N ASP A 111 17.17 -30.62 7.69
CA ASP A 111 16.59 -29.80 6.62
C ASP A 111 17.47 -28.55 6.39
N GLU A 112 18.71 -28.78 5.91
CA GLU A 112 19.75 -27.76 5.66
C GLU A 112 19.43 -26.79 4.51
N ASP A 113 18.33 -27.00 3.78
CA ASP A 113 18.10 -26.34 2.48
C ASP A 113 17.25 -25.06 2.52
N GLU A 114 16.64 -24.69 3.66
CA GLU A 114 15.82 -23.47 3.70
C GLU A 114 16.65 -22.18 3.82
N PRO A 115 16.56 -21.25 2.85
CA PRO A 115 17.37 -20.04 2.87
C PRO A 115 17.03 -19.18 4.09
N ARG A 116 18.08 -18.63 4.72
CA ARG A 116 17.97 -17.72 5.88
C ARG A 116 17.13 -16.47 5.61
N TRP A 117 17.05 -16.06 4.35
CA TRP A 117 16.31 -14.88 3.90
C TRP A 117 15.32 -15.27 2.82
N ARG A 118 14.16 -14.61 2.83
CA ARG A 118 13.18 -14.65 1.73
C ARG A 118 12.87 -13.24 1.28
N PHE A 119 12.38 -13.09 0.05
CA PHE A 119 11.84 -11.82 -0.40
C PHE A 119 10.36 -11.73 0.00
N ALA A 120 10.00 -10.67 0.72
CA ALA A 120 8.62 -10.30 0.99
C ALA A 120 8.20 -9.16 0.06
N SER A 121 7.03 -9.28 -0.53
CA SER A 121 6.41 -8.20 -1.29
C SER A 121 5.53 -7.39 -0.35
N VAL A 122 5.82 -6.11 -0.26
CA VAL A 122 5.24 -5.21 0.74
C VAL A 122 4.79 -3.91 0.10
N ALA A 123 3.86 -3.21 0.75
CA ALA A 123 3.52 -1.84 0.45
C ALA A 123 3.90 -0.95 1.63
N ILE A 124 4.49 0.20 1.34
CA ILE A 124 4.51 1.31 2.29
C ILE A 124 3.25 2.14 2.08
N VAL A 125 2.56 2.41 3.17
CA VAL A 125 1.26 3.07 3.15
C VAL A 125 1.19 4.16 4.20
N SER A 126 0.45 5.23 3.93
CA SER A 126 0.03 6.18 4.95
C SER A 126 -1.36 5.78 5.46
N MET A 127 -1.45 5.44 6.74
CA MET A 127 -2.70 4.97 7.34
C MET A 127 -3.68 6.12 7.54
N TYR A 128 -4.96 5.87 7.24
CA TYR A 128 -6.04 6.66 7.78
C TYR A 128 -6.33 6.28 9.23
N SER A 129 -6.82 7.24 10.01
CA SER A 129 -7.28 6.98 11.38
C SER A 129 -8.47 6.02 11.43
N LEU A 130 -8.81 5.57 12.63
CA LEU A 130 -10.09 4.93 12.89
C LEU A 130 -11.24 5.93 12.65
N PRO A 131 -12.45 5.45 12.33
CA PRO A 131 -13.57 6.33 12.08
C PRO A 131 -13.89 7.15 13.33
N HIS A 132 -14.35 8.38 13.15
CA HIS A 132 -14.81 9.19 14.27
C HIS A 132 -16.04 8.52 14.90
N ASN A 133 -15.88 8.03 16.14
CA ASN A 133 -16.88 7.20 16.82
C ASN A 133 -18.28 7.83 16.83
N GLU A 134 -18.38 9.12 17.13
CA GLU A 134 -19.69 9.78 17.17
C GLU A 134 -20.32 9.94 15.78
N LEU A 135 -19.55 10.34 14.75
CA LEU A 135 -20.06 10.40 13.37
C LEU A 135 -20.52 9.03 12.88
N LEU A 136 -19.77 7.98 13.23
CA LEU A 136 -20.14 6.60 12.90
C LEU A 136 -21.44 6.21 13.62
N THR A 137 -21.59 6.58 14.90
CA THR A 137 -22.78 6.28 15.70
C THR A 137 -24.02 7.00 15.16
N ILE A 138 -23.96 8.32 14.96
CA ILE A 138 -25.11 9.12 14.50
C ILE A 138 -25.52 8.79 13.06
N SER A 139 -24.60 8.24 12.26
CA SER A 139 -24.89 7.76 10.90
C SER A 139 -25.31 6.29 10.85
N HIS A 140 -25.57 5.67 12.00
CA HIS A 140 -25.92 4.25 12.10
C HIS A 140 -24.91 3.32 11.39
N ASN A 141 -23.62 3.54 11.63
CA ASN A 141 -22.49 2.83 11.03
C ASN A 141 -22.35 2.99 9.51
N THR A 142 -22.95 4.03 8.93
CA THR A 142 -22.88 4.29 7.48
C THR A 142 -21.70 5.19 7.11
N LEU A 143 -21.37 6.18 7.94
CA LEU A 143 -20.34 7.17 7.63
C LEU A 143 -19.02 6.84 8.34
N TRP A 144 -18.12 6.17 7.61
CA TRP A 144 -16.75 5.93 8.07
C TRP A 144 -15.86 7.15 7.78
N SER A 145 -15.90 8.13 8.69
CA SER A 145 -15.14 9.39 8.56
C SER A 145 -13.78 9.31 9.26
N CYS A 146 -12.69 9.51 8.53
CA CYS A 146 -11.30 9.40 8.98
C CYS A 146 -10.51 10.69 8.74
N THR A 147 -9.34 10.77 9.35
CA THR A 147 -8.27 11.73 9.06
C THR A 147 -7.10 11.00 8.40
N HIS A 148 -6.34 11.72 7.57
CA HIS A 148 -5.13 11.19 6.93
C HIS A 148 -3.90 11.55 7.77
N HIS A 149 -3.06 10.59 8.12
CA HIS A 149 -1.91 10.82 9.00
C HIS A 149 -0.61 11.20 8.25
N GLY A 150 -0.58 11.15 6.92
CA GLY A 150 0.61 11.51 6.14
C GLY A 150 1.86 10.74 6.59
N ASN A 151 2.95 11.45 6.88
CA ASN A 151 4.22 10.85 7.28
C ASN A 151 4.16 10.16 8.65
N ASP A 152 3.34 10.66 9.58
CA ASP A 152 3.16 10.07 10.91
C ASP A 152 2.37 8.75 10.84
N GLY A 153 1.64 8.54 9.74
CA GLY A 153 0.89 7.33 9.45
C GLY A 153 1.64 6.26 8.67
N LEU A 154 2.93 6.47 8.37
CA LEU A 154 3.67 5.53 7.52
C LEU A 154 3.83 4.17 8.20
N SER A 155 3.41 3.13 7.48
CA SER A 155 3.51 1.75 7.93
C SER A 155 3.77 0.81 6.76
N MET A 156 4.26 -0.39 7.08
CA MET A 156 4.52 -1.45 6.12
C MET A 156 3.43 -2.51 6.24
N VAL A 157 2.82 -2.88 5.12
CA VAL A 157 1.83 -3.96 5.04
C VAL A 157 2.25 -4.99 4.00
N ASP A 158 1.86 -6.24 4.20
CA ASP A 158 1.98 -7.26 3.16
C ASP A 158 1.04 -6.89 2.00
N VAL A 159 1.50 -6.99 0.75
CA VAL A 159 0.65 -6.70 -0.41
C VAL A 159 -0.61 -7.56 -0.47
N LYS A 160 -0.56 -8.79 0.05
CA LYS A 160 -1.72 -9.71 0.12
C LYS A 160 -2.76 -9.32 1.18
N SER A 161 -2.43 -8.36 2.04
CA SER A 161 -3.40 -7.75 2.96
C SER A 161 -4.32 -6.74 2.26
N ILE A 162 -3.93 -6.25 1.07
CA ILE A 162 -4.71 -5.29 0.29
C ILE A 162 -5.86 -6.02 -0.39
N LYS A 163 -7.10 -5.68 -0.01
CA LYS A 163 -8.30 -6.36 -0.47
C LYS A 163 -8.93 -5.69 -1.69
N SER A 164 -8.96 -4.36 -1.68
CA SER A 164 -9.56 -3.59 -2.76
C SER A 164 -9.06 -2.16 -2.83
N VAL A 165 -9.22 -1.54 -3.99
CA VAL A 165 -9.15 -0.09 -4.17
C VAL A 165 -10.45 0.53 -3.65
N VAL A 166 -10.33 1.59 -2.86
CA VAL A 166 -11.44 2.41 -2.36
C VAL A 166 -11.27 3.87 -2.79
N SER A 167 -12.34 4.64 -2.74
CA SER A 167 -12.26 6.09 -2.83
C SER A 167 -12.34 6.70 -1.44
N MET A 168 -11.40 7.59 -1.11
CA MET A 168 -11.43 8.38 0.12
C MET A 168 -11.82 9.80 -0.25
N ALA A 169 -13.12 10.10 -0.15
CA ALA A 169 -13.66 11.38 -0.57
C ALA A 169 -13.46 12.44 0.53
N PRO A 170 -12.82 13.58 0.22
CA PRO A 170 -12.68 14.65 1.20
C PRO A 170 -14.06 15.23 1.55
N HIS A 171 -14.25 15.55 2.83
CA HIS A 171 -15.44 16.25 3.35
C HIS A 171 -15.09 17.04 4.61
N ARG A 172 -15.97 17.96 4.99
CA ARG A 172 -15.76 18.84 6.15
C ARG A 172 -16.96 18.80 7.10
N PRO A 173 -17.18 17.71 7.85
CA PRO A 173 -18.33 17.58 8.72
C PRO A 173 -18.21 18.50 9.93
N LYS A 174 -19.36 19.00 10.39
CA LYS A 174 -19.48 19.59 11.72
C LYS A 174 -19.55 18.46 12.75
N LEU A 175 -18.57 18.40 13.64
CA LEU A 175 -18.52 17.44 14.72
C LEU A 175 -19.54 17.75 15.81
N PRO A 176 -19.90 16.77 16.66
CA PRO A 176 -20.75 17.01 17.84
C PRO A 176 -20.19 18.05 18.82
N SER A 177 -18.86 18.23 18.85
CA SER A 177 -18.20 19.33 19.58
C SER A 177 -18.53 20.72 19.03
N GLY A 178 -19.11 20.80 17.84
CA GLY A 178 -19.42 22.03 17.12
C GLY A 178 -18.32 22.49 16.16
N ALA A 179 -17.12 21.90 16.22
CA ALA A 179 -16.01 22.20 15.32
C ALA A 179 -16.22 21.59 13.93
N GLU A 180 -15.75 22.27 12.89
CA GLU A 180 -15.63 21.70 11.54
C GLU A 180 -14.21 21.21 11.32
N GLU A 181 -14.06 19.99 10.81
CA GLU A 181 -12.76 19.36 10.57
C GLU A 181 -12.66 18.82 9.15
N ASP A 182 -11.49 18.97 8.52
CA ASP A 182 -11.21 18.35 7.23
C ASP A 182 -10.94 16.85 7.41
N ARG A 183 -11.78 16.04 6.79
CA ARG A 183 -11.82 14.59 6.96
C ARG A 183 -11.98 13.92 5.59
N PHE A 184 -11.96 12.60 5.59
CA PHE A 184 -12.25 11.77 4.43
C PHE A 184 -13.29 10.72 4.81
N PHE A 185 -14.21 10.39 3.92
CA PHE A 185 -15.08 9.24 4.10
C PHE A 185 -14.85 8.19 3.01
N VAL A 186 -15.01 6.92 3.38
CA VAL A 186 -14.82 5.82 2.45
C VAL A 186 -16.01 5.70 1.51
N ILE A 187 -15.72 5.46 0.23
CA ILE A 187 -16.67 5.02 -0.78
C ILE A 187 -16.11 3.73 -1.38
N GLU A 188 -16.79 2.63 -1.11
CA GLU A 188 -16.51 1.35 -1.74
C GLU A 188 -17.33 1.22 -3.02
N LYS A 189 -16.73 0.73 -4.10
CA LYS A 189 -17.45 0.54 -5.35
C LYS A 189 -18.26 -0.76 -5.24
N PRO A 190 -19.60 -0.72 -5.20
CA PRO A 190 -20.40 -1.94 -5.11
C PRO A 190 -20.25 -2.77 -6.39
N GLY A 191 -20.17 -4.09 -6.26
CA GLY A 191 -20.26 -5.03 -7.39
C GLY A 191 -18.93 -5.42 -8.07
N LEU A 192 -17.77 -5.09 -7.48
CA LEU A 192 -16.47 -5.50 -8.04
C LEU A 192 -15.89 -6.79 -7.44
N ASP A 193 -16.50 -7.32 -6.38
CA ASP A 193 -16.03 -8.54 -5.71
C ASP A 193 -16.28 -9.83 -6.53
N ASN A 194 -17.08 -9.76 -7.61
CA ASN A 194 -17.46 -10.92 -8.43
C ASN A 194 -17.08 -10.83 -9.92
N ALA A 195 -16.32 -9.81 -10.35
CA ALA A 195 -15.96 -9.65 -11.76
C ALA A 195 -14.70 -10.44 -12.13
N SER A 196 -14.81 -11.77 -12.23
CA SER A 196 -13.83 -12.62 -12.93
C SER A 196 -14.04 -12.54 -14.45
N VAL A 197 -14.00 -11.34 -15.02
CA VAL A 197 -14.12 -11.19 -16.49
C VAL A 197 -13.06 -10.22 -16.95
N GLY A 198 -12.15 -10.76 -17.76
CA GLY A 198 -10.99 -10.07 -18.33
C GLY A 198 -11.39 -8.77 -18.99
N VAL A 199 -11.02 -7.67 -18.37
CA VAL A 199 -10.73 -6.44 -19.07
C VAL A 199 -9.21 -6.38 -19.11
N THR A 200 -8.64 -6.72 -20.26
CA THR A 200 -7.33 -6.18 -20.62
C THR A 200 -7.50 -4.67 -20.60
N ASN A 201 -7.13 -4.03 -19.49
CA ASN A 201 -6.85 -2.61 -19.53
C ASN A 201 -5.59 -2.51 -20.39
N GLU A 202 -5.78 -2.36 -21.69
CA GLU A 202 -4.73 -1.98 -22.60
C GLU A 202 -4.13 -0.69 -22.03
N ASP A 203 -2.94 -0.83 -21.46
CA ASP A 203 -2.13 0.22 -20.87
C ASP A 203 -1.65 1.14 -22.01
N GLU A 204 -2.54 1.95 -22.58
CA GLU A 204 -2.13 3.12 -23.36
C GLU A 204 -1.76 4.25 -22.40
N ASP A 205 -0.63 4.06 -21.73
CA ASP A 205 0.16 5.11 -21.06
C ASP A 205 1.65 4.76 -21.30
N GLU A 206 1.98 4.32 -22.52
CA GLU A 206 3.36 4.38 -23.03
C GLU A 206 3.65 5.82 -23.44
N GLU A 207 3.84 6.70 -22.46
CA GLU A 207 4.78 7.78 -22.67
C GLU A 207 6.15 7.25 -22.26
N GLU A 208 6.95 6.94 -23.29
CA GLU A 208 8.39 6.83 -23.19
C GLU A 208 8.89 8.13 -22.54
N ASP A 209 9.25 8.07 -21.25
CA ASP A 209 10.17 9.05 -20.67
C ASP A 209 11.53 8.81 -21.35
N SER A 210 11.68 9.33 -22.57
CA SER A 210 12.98 9.62 -23.19
C SER A 210 13.60 10.78 -22.43
N ASP A 211 14.10 10.50 -21.23
CA ASP A 211 15.10 11.37 -20.62
C ASP A 211 16.42 11.08 -21.37
N ASP A 212 16.55 11.68 -22.56
CA ASP A 212 17.85 11.93 -23.15
C ASP A 212 18.63 12.89 -22.24
N GLU A 213 19.92 12.59 -22.13
CA GLU A 213 20.93 13.22 -21.28
C GLU A 213 21.02 14.74 -21.43
N GLU A 214 21.45 15.42 -20.36
CA GLU A 214 22.64 16.29 -20.44
C GLU A 214 23.13 16.69 -19.03
N GLY A 215 24.43 16.46 -18.76
CA GLY A 215 25.20 17.10 -17.67
C GLY A 215 25.74 16.19 -16.59
#